data_AF-A0AA39UJC3-F1
#
_entry.id   AF-A0AA39UJC3-F1
#
_cell.length_a   1.000
_cell.length_b   1.000
_cell.length_c   1.000
_cell.angle_alpha   90.00
_cell.angle_beta   90.00
_cell.angle_gamma   90.00
#
_symmetry.space_group_name_H-M   'P 1'
#
loop_
_entity.id
_entity.type
_entity.pdbx_description
1 polymer ?
#
loop_
_entity_poly.entity_id
_entity_poly.type
_entity_poly.pdbx_seq_one_letter_code
_entity_poly.pdbx_strand_id
1 'polypeptide(L)'
;VLDRLNEILGTSHTLDTPSLSSLLEEFIERDYDFGMVYGRLRGVWNTHRDSNMQDELRRRETEDRENRQRALVGNVIINPDLRPRRVWDLFSNRVVPFWVADFLLTLISHAWVDEKDRVDVLTPINGKEWPVPIPKDVSLNLIRIEMLNMGMEYMWLDVLCLRQKGEVREDLRMEEWKLDVPIIGVIYQFSSVVIYMSGLGLPLSLKEGDLDSDRCWFRRAWTVQEVGFERIIAGDTPNGPMHAKPIDNDGNYETAVLTRFHKKLGTLHSNPDIFSVLVAMRDRVSTNPVDRVAGLVLATIPRVIPAYYESRSLEGAWIALVNTTGHTQRGLLFFQYPGIGLGSKKWRPTWDQV
;
A
#
# COMPACT_ATOMS: atom_id res chain seq x y z
N VAL A 1 -6.74 -22.18 23.88
CA VAL A 1 -7.04 -21.20 22.80
C VAL A 1 -8.46 -20.67 22.92
N LEU A 2 -9.47 -21.55 22.94
CA LEU A 2 -10.88 -21.19 23.09
C LEU A 2 -11.17 -20.27 24.29
N ASP A 3 -10.75 -20.64 25.49
CA ASP A 3 -11.00 -19.84 26.70
C ASP A 3 -10.47 -18.41 26.58
N ARG A 4 -9.28 -18.26 25.99
CA ARG A 4 -8.66 -16.94 25.77
C ARG A 4 -9.38 -16.13 24.68
N LEU A 5 -9.90 -16.78 23.64
CA LEU A 5 -10.74 -16.10 22.63
C LEU A 5 -12.05 -15.62 23.27
N ASN A 6 -12.70 -16.48 24.06
CA ASN A 6 -13.89 -16.16 24.82
C ASN A 6 -13.68 -14.99 25.79
N GLU A 7 -12.59 -15.00 26.55
CA GLU A 7 -12.22 -13.92 27.47
C GLU A 7 -12.03 -12.59 26.73
N ILE A 8 -11.23 -12.57 25.65
CA ILE A 8 -10.94 -11.35 24.90
C ILE A 8 -12.17 -10.81 24.17
N LEU A 9 -13.01 -11.70 23.62
CA LEU A 9 -14.16 -11.34 22.80
C LEU A 9 -15.46 -11.24 23.61
N GLY A 10 -15.42 -11.53 24.91
CA GLY A 10 -16.57 -11.45 25.82
C GLY A 10 -17.66 -12.49 25.51
N THR A 11 -17.28 -13.69 25.10
CA THR A 11 -18.21 -14.77 24.70
C THR A 11 -18.05 -16.02 25.56
N SER A 12 -18.94 -17.00 25.36
CA SER A 12 -18.94 -18.27 26.09
C SER A 12 -19.12 -19.46 25.13
N HIS A 13 -18.45 -19.45 23.98
CA HIS A 13 -18.48 -20.57 23.03
C HIS A 13 -17.88 -21.82 23.67
N THR A 14 -18.45 -22.99 23.36
CA THR A 14 -17.91 -24.29 23.78
C THR A 14 -17.40 -25.04 22.55
N LEU A 15 -16.71 -26.17 22.76
CA LEU A 15 -16.33 -27.05 21.64
C LEU A 15 -17.54 -27.67 20.93
N ASP A 16 -18.72 -27.62 21.55
CA ASP A 16 -19.99 -28.04 20.94
C ASP A 16 -20.56 -26.97 19.99
N THR A 17 -20.00 -25.75 19.99
CA THR A 17 -20.33 -24.74 18.98
C THR A 17 -20.04 -25.33 17.59
N PRO A 18 -21.01 -25.37 16.67
CA PRO A 18 -20.85 -26.01 15.37
C PRO A 18 -19.59 -25.56 14.65
N SER A 19 -18.83 -26.50 14.10
CA SER A 19 -17.55 -26.34 13.38
C SER A 19 -16.35 -25.82 14.18
N LEU A 20 -16.53 -25.35 15.43
CA LEU A 20 -15.46 -24.67 16.16
C LEU A 20 -14.30 -25.62 16.53
N SER A 21 -14.57 -26.85 16.96
CA SER A 21 -13.50 -27.82 17.25
C SER A 21 -12.64 -28.11 16.02
N SER A 22 -13.28 -28.47 14.90
CA SER A 22 -12.58 -28.74 13.63
C SER A 22 -11.79 -27.53 13.13
N LEU A 23 -12.34 -26.32 13.26
CA LEU A 23 -11.66 -25.10 12.87
C LEU A 23 -10.41 -24.79 13.72
N LEU A 24 -10.50 -25.01 15.04
CA LEU A 24 -9.36 -24.83 15.93
C LEU A 24 -8.29 -25.91 15.71
N GLU A 25 -8.68 -27.15 15.43
CA GLU A 25 -7.78 -28.24 15.04
C GLU A 25 -7.03 -27.88 13.74
N GLU A 26 -7.72 -27.37 12.72
CA GLU A 26 -7.11 -26.92 11.46
C GLU A 26 -6.05 -25.83 11.69
N PHE A 27 -6.28 -24.90 12.60
CA PHE A 27 -5.29 -23.87 12.93
C PHE A 27 -4.07 -24.41 13.68
N ILE A 28 -4.25 -25.44 14.51
CA ILE A 28 -3.13 -26.13 15.17
C ILE A 28 -2.30 -26.88 14.13
N GLU A 29 -2.93 -27.58 13.20
CA GLU A 29 -2.23 -28.29 12.11
C GLU A 29 -1.41 -27.33 11.22
N ARG A 30 -1.87 -26.09 11.06
CA ARG A 30 -1.15 -25.03 10.33
C ARG A 30 -0.08 -24.31 11.16
N ASP A 31 0.17 -24.72 12.40
CA ASP A 31 1.12 -24.10 13.33
C ASP A 31 0.87 -22.60 13.54
N TYR A 32 -0.42 -22.20 13.59
CA TYR A 32 -0.77 -20.80 13.81
C TYR A 32 -0.61 -20.43 15.28
N ASP A 33 0.11 -19.33 15.51
CA ASP A 33 0.13 -18.71 16.83
C ASP A 33 -1.23 -18.10 17.20
N PHE A 34 -1.39 -17.80 18.49
CA PHE A 34 -2.64 -17.23 19.00
C PHE A 34 -3.05 -15.93 18.30
N GLY A 35 -2.08 -15.08 17.93
CA GLY A 35 -2.36 -13.84 17.22
C GLY A 35 -3.00 -14.10 15.86
N MET A 36 -2.47 -15.06 15.10
CA MET A 36 -2.99 -15.44 13.79
C MET A 36 -4.40 -16.03 13.91
N VAL A 37 -4.61 -16.90 14.91
CA VAL A 37 -5.94 -17.47 15.20
C VAL A 37 -6.94 -16.37 15.56
N TYR A 38 -6.57 -15.50 16.49
CA TYR A 38 -7.41 -14.37 16.91
C TYR A 38 -7.74 -13.46 15.72
N GLY A 39 -6.75 -13.04 14.93
CA GLY A 39 -6.97 -12.14 13.79
C GLY A 39 -7.85 -12.74 12.69
N ARG A 40 -7.78 -14.06 12.46
CA ARG A 40 -8.65 -14.75 11.49
C ARG A 40 -10.08 -14.94 11.99
N LEU A 41 -10.26 -15.17 13.29
CA LEU A 41 -11.57 -15.47 13.87
C LEU A 41 -12.34 -14.22 14.29
N ARG A 42 -11.65 -13.12 14.64
CA ARG A 42 -12.24 -11.91 15.21
C ARG A 42 -13.44 -11.39 14.41
N GLY A 43 -13.33 -11.36 13.08
CA GLY A 43 -14.40 -10.86 12.20
C GLY A 43 -15.62 -11.78 12.09
N VAL A 44 -15.47 -13.08 12.39
CA VAL A 44 -16.54 -14.08 12.24
C VAL A 44 -17.03 -14.69 13.56
N TRP A 45 -16.39 -14.33 14.67
CA TRP A 45 -16.60 -14.96 15.97
C TRP A 45 -18.05 -14.87 16.48
N ASN A 46 -18.75 -13.81 16.10
CA ASN A 46 -20.14 -13.52 16.48
C ASN A 46 -21.11 -13.48 15.29
N THR A 47 -20.68 -13.86 14.08
CA THR A 47 -21.60 -13.98 12.93
C THR A 47 -22.47 -15.22 13.13
N HIS A 48 -23.68 -15.01 13.63
CA HIS A 48 -24.71 -16.04 13.83
C HIS A 48 -25.70 -16.15 12.65
N ARG A 49 -25.39 -15.60 11.48
CA ARG A 49 -26.30 -15.66 10.31
C ARG A 49 -26.03 -16.89 9.47
N ASP A 50 -27.03 -17.75 9.39
CA ASP A 50 -27.30 -18.83 8.42
C ASP A 50 -26.18 -19.85 8.11
N SER A 51 -24.96 -19.69 8.65
CA SER A 51 -23.77 -20.51 8.42
C SER A 51 -22.88 -20.55 9.67
N ASN A 52 -22.09 -21.61 9.84
CA ASN A 52 -21.11 -21.69 10.93
C ASN A 52 -19.81 -20.94 10.58
N MET A 53 -18.97 -20.65 11.57
CA MET A 53 -17.72 -19.87 11.40
C MET A 53 -16.80 -20.44 10.32
N GLN A 54 -16.66 -21.76 10.25
CA GLN A 54 -15.77 -22.41 9.29
C GLN A 54 -16.27 -22.25 7.86
N ASP A 55 -17.58 -22.41 7.63
CA ASP A 55 -18.19 -22.25 6.31
C ASP A 55 -18.06 -20.82 5.80
N GLU A 56 -18.27 -19.82 6.67
CA GLU A 56 -18.11 -18.41 6.30
C GLU A 56 -16.66 -18.07 5.93
N LEU A 57 -15.67 -18.55 6.70
CA LEU A 57 -14.26 -18.35 6.35
C LEU A 57 -13.90 -19.01 5.00
N ARG A 58 -14.35 -20.24 4.77
CA ARG A 58 -14.11 -20.96 3.50
C ARG A 58 -14.78 -20.26 2.31
N ARG A 59 -15.98 -19.71 2.50
CA ARG A 59 -16.69 -18.92 1.50
C ARG A 59 -15.88 -17.68 1.14
N ARG A 60 -15.49 -16.87 2.13
CA ARG A 60 -14.69 -15.64 1.91
C ARG A 60 -13.34 -15.92 1.25
N GLU A 61 -12.65 -16.98 1.68
CA GLU A 61 -11.37 -17.41 1.07
C GLU A 61 -11.55 -17.83 -0.40
N THR A 62 -12.60 -18.60 -0.69
CA THR A 62 -12.91 -19.05 -2.05
C THR A 62 -13.26 -17.89 -2.96
N GLU A 63 -14.08 -16.95 -2.49
CA GLU A 63 -14.45 -15.75 -3.24
C GLU A 63 -13.23 -14.86 -3.54
N ASP A 64 -12.35 -14.60 -2.57
CA ASP A 64 -11.12 -13.83 -2.82
C ASP A 64 -10.23 -14.53 -3.86
N ARG A 65 -10.04 -15.85 -3.72
CA ARG A 65 -9.24 -16.63 -4.67
C ARG A 65 -9.82 -16.56 -6.09
N GLU A 66 -11.12 -16.78 -6.25
CA GLU A 66 -11.80 -16.71 -7.54
C GLU A 66 -11.77 -15.30 -8.14
N ASN A 67 -11.94 -14.27 -7.31
CA ASN A 67 -11.87 -12.88 -7.75
C ASN A 67 -10.47 -12.53 -8.28
N ARG A 68 -9.41 -12.94 -7.58
CA ARG A 68 -8.02 -12.71 -8.03
C ARG A 68 -7.68 -13.51 -9.27
N GLN A 69 -8.14 -14.75 -9.37
CA GLN A 69 -7.92 -15.59 -10.56
C GLN A 69 -8.63 -15.01 -11.79
N ARG A 70 -9.86 -14.51 -11.65
CA ARG A 70 -10.61 -13.88 -12.74
C ARG A 70 -10.10 -12.48 -13.08
N ALA A 71 -9.47 -11.78 -12.14
CA ALA A 71 -9.01 -10.42 -12.35
C ALA A 71 -7.88 -10.32 -13.37
N LEU A 72 -7.03 -11.34 -13.53
CA LEU A 72 -5.90 -11.33 -14.46
C LEU A 72 -6.18 -12.21 -15.69
N VAL A 73 -6.33 -11.59 -16.86
CA VAL A 73 -6.51 -12.28 -18.15
C VAL A 73 -5.32 -11.98 -19.06
N GLY A 74 -4.49 -12.99 -19.28
CA GLY A 74 -3.21 -12.80 -19.97
C GLY A 74 -2.31 -11.86 -19.16
N ASN A 75 -1.96 -10.70 -19.74
CA ASN A 75 -1.09 -9.70 -19.12
C ASN A 75 -1.87 -8.43 -18.71
N VAL A 76 -3.19 -8.52 -18.56
CA VAL A 76 -4.08 -7.40 -18.26
C VAL A 76 -4.99 -7.75 -17.09
N ILE A 77 -5.07 -6.85 -16.14
CA ILE A 77 -5.98 -6.92 -15.00
C ILE A 77 -7.29 -6.27 -15.43
N ILE A 78 -8.33 -7.08 -15.59
CA ILE A 78 -9.64 -6.65 -16.09
C ILE A 78 -10.57 -6.12 -15.00
N ASN A 79 -10.24 -6.40 -13.74
CA ASN A 79 -10.92 -5.84 -12.58
C ASN A 79 -9.88 -5.19 -11.64
N PRO A 80 -9.67 -3.87 -11.72
CA PRO A 80 -8.74 -3.18 -10.85
C PRO A 80 -9.31 -2.89 -9.44
N ASP A 81 -10.61 -3.10 -9.22
CA ASP A 81 -11.27 -2.96 -7.91
C ASP A 81 -11.04 -4.22 -7.05
N LEU A 82 -9.77 -4.56 -6.89
CA LEU A 82 -9.33 -5.60 -5.98
C LEU A 82 -8.92 -4.97 -4.66
N ARG A 83 -9.36 -5.61 -3.59
CA ARG A 83 -8.85 -5.32 -2.25
C ARG A 83 -7.42 -5.82 -2.12
N PRO A 84 -6.61 -5.26 -1.21
CA PRO A 84 -5.29 -5.80 -0.92
C PRO A 84 -5.37 -7.30 -0.60
N ARG A 85 -4.31 -8.05 -0.88
CA ARG A 85 -4.27 -9.49 -0.53
C ARG A 85 -4.25 -9.71 0.98
N ARG A 86 -3.55 -8.81 1.68
CA ARG A 86 -3.20 -8.92 3.10
C ARG A 86 -3.36 -7.57 3.77
N VAL A 87 -3.62 -7.60 5.07
CA VAL A 87 -3.77 -6.42 5.92
C VAL A 87 -3.13 -6.69 7.27
N TRP A 88 -2.52 -5.68 7.87
CA TRP A 88 -2.01 -5.74 9.24
C TRP A 88 -3.15 -5.45 10.22
N ASP A 89 -3.60 -6.49 10.92
CA ASP A 89 -4.52 -6.38 12.05
C ASP A 89 -3.74 -5.91 13.29
N LEU A 90 -4.02 -4.69 13.74
CA LEU A 90 -3.33 -4.07 14.86
C LEU A 90 -3.73 -4.70 16.20
N PHE A 91 -4.88 -5.36 16.33
CA PHE A 91 -5.23 -6.02 17.60
C PHE A 91 -4.47 -7.35 17.77
N SER A 92 -4.44 -8.19 16.73
CA SER A 92 -3.63 -9.41 16.74
C SER A 92 -2.14 -9.17 16.59
N ASN A 93 -1.74 -8.00 16.05
CA ASN A 93 -0.40 -7.72 15.56
C ASN A 93 0.07 -8.76 14.52
N ARG A 94 -0.82 -9.15 13.61
CA ARG A 94 -0.53 -10.09 12.53
C ARG A 94 -1.02 -9.55 11.20
N VAL A 95 -0.30 -9.92 10.16
CA VAL A 95 -0.74 -9.76 8.78
C VAL A 95 -1.65 -10.92 8.47
N VAL A 96 -2.92 -10.62 8.22
CA VAL A 96 -3.96 -11.60 7.90
C VAL A 96 -4.45 -11.38 6.47
N PRO A 97 -5.07 -12.39 5.82
CA PRO A 97 -5.72 -12.18 4.53
C PRO A 97 -6.79 -11.09 4.63
N PHE A 98 -6.90 -10.22 3.62
CA PHE A 98 -7.88 -9.13 3.69
C PHE A 98 -9.32 -9.63 3.81
N TRP A 99 -9.65 -10.78 3.25
CA TRP A 99 -11.02 -11.32 3.30
C TRP A 99 -11.50 -11.69 4.71
N VAL A 100 -10.65 -11.68 5.75
CA VAL A 100 -11.10 -11.78 7.16
C VAL A 100 -11.43 -10.42 7.79
N ALA A 101 -11.02 -9.31 7.16
CA ALA A 101 -11.30 -7.95 7.60
C ALA A 101 -12.69 -7.47 7.13
N ASP A 102 -13.31 -6.55 7.90
CA ASP A 102 -14.73 -6.16 7.74
C ASP A 102 -14.95 -4.62 7.69
N PHE A 103 -13.95 -3.81 7.33
CA PHE A 103 -14.01 -2.35 7.54
C PHE A 103 -13.06 -1.56 6.60
N LEU A 104 -13.07 -0.24 6.80
CA LEU A 104 -12.31 0.80 6.08
C LEU A 104 -10.79 0.70 6.33
N LEU A 105 -10.02 0.58 5.26
CA LEU A 105 -8.58 0.44 5.32
C LEU A 105 -7.89 1.81 5.44
N THR A 106 -7.10 2.00 6.50
CA THR A 106 -6.10 3.08 6.52
C THR A 106 -4.76 2.56 6.02
N LEU A 107 -4.07 3.35 5.20
CA LEU A 107 -2.78 2.97 4.63
C LEU A 107 -1.64 3.78 5.23
N ILE A 108 -0.46 3.19 5.27
CA ILE A 108 0.77 3.91 5.61
C ILE A 108 1.53 4.19 4.32
N SER A 109 1.85 5.45 4.06
CA SER A 109 2.90 5.83 3.11
C SER A 109 4.12 6.31 3.88
N HIS A 110 5.32 6.00 3.38
CA HIS A 110 6.53 6.38 4.08
C HIS A 110 7.69 6.70 3.15
N ALA A 111 8.61 7.54 3.60
CA ALA A 111 9.91 7.70 2.97
C ALA A 111 10.79 6.47 3.23
N TRP A 112 11.79 6.28 2.38
CA TRP A 112 12.89 5.37 2.68
C TRP A 112 13.95 6.14 3.46
N VAL A 113 14.62 5.46 4.39
CA VAL A 113 15.93 5.92 4.88
C VAL A 113 17.03 5.27 4.04
N ASP A 114 18.27 5.73 4.21
CA ASP A 114 19.40 5.15 3.49
C ASP A 114 19.59 3.67 3.81
N GLU A 115 20.13 2.91 2.86
CA GLU A 115 20.33 1.47 2.99
C GLU A 115 21.18 1.09 4.20
N LYS A 116 22.23 1.88 4.46
CA LYS A 116 23.07 1.75 5.66
C LYS A 116 22.31 1.98 6.96
N ASP A 117 21.17 2.65 6.92
CA ASP A 117 20.34 3.01 8.07
C ASP A 117 19.05 2.18 8.11
N ARG A 118 18.96 1.12 7.29
CA ARG A 118 17.89 0.12 7.32
C ARG A 118 18.37 -1.20 7.90
N VAL A 119 17.41 -1.98 8.37
CA VAL A 119 17.58 -3.37 8.76
C VAL A 119 16.40 -4.19 8.26
N ASP A 120 16.70 -5.38 7.75
CA ASP A 120 15.73 -6.37 7.29
C ASP A 120 15.34 -7.28 8.46
N VAL A 121 14.14 -7.09 8.99
CA VAL A 121 13.68 -7.78 10.20
C VAL A 121 12.78 -8.95 9.85
N LEU A 122 13.17 -10.15 10.28
CA LEU A 122 12.29 -11.32 10.25
C LEU A 122 11.33 -11.27 11.44
N THR A 123 10.05 -11.01 11.20
CA THR A 123 9.07 -10.73 12.24
C THR A 123 7.92 -11.74 12.26
N PRO A 124 7.39 -12.14 13.42
CA PRO A 124 6.17 -12.94 13.48
C PRO A 124 4.94 -12.19 12.95
N ILE A 125 5.01 -10.86 12.79
CA ILE A 125 3.89 -10.04 12.29
C ILE A 125 3.43 -10.54 10.91
N ASN A 126 4.35 -10.79 9.97
CA ASN A 126 4.04 -11.37 8.66
C ASN A 126 4.29 -12.89 8.60
N GLY A 127 4.25 -13.58 9.75
CA GLY A 127 4.52 -15.02 9.82
C GLY A 127 5.97 -15.41 9.49
N LYS A 128 6.92 -14.47 9.53
CA LYS A 128 8.32 -14.67 9.10
C LYS A 128 8.44 -15.13 7.65
N GLU A 129 7.48 -14.79 6.80
CA GLU A 129 7.46 -15.22 5.41
C GLU A 129 8.46 -14.46 4.50
N TRP A 130 8.77 -13.21 4.85
CA TRP A 130 9.84 -12.41 4.21
C TRP A 130 10.41 -11.40 5.21
N PRO A 131 11.67 -10.95 5.02
CA PRO A 131 12.24 -9.85 5.78
C PRO A 131 11.50 -8.54 5.54
N VAL A 132 11.32 -7.75 6.59
CA VAL A 132 10.64 -6.44 6.55
C VAL A 132 11.68 -5.33 6.69
N PRO A 133 11.94 -4.54 5.65
CA PRO A 133 12.90 -3.44 5.71
C PRO A 133 12.35 -2.27 6.53
N ILE A 134 12.99 -1.94 7.64
CA ILE A 134 12.65 -0.79 8.49
C ILE A 134 13.90 0.03 8.86
N PRO A 135 13.77 1.30 9.28
CA PRO A 135 14.92 2.04 9.80
C PRO A 135 15.53 1.35 11.03
N LYS A 136 16.85 1.50 11.18
CA LYS A 136 17.55 1.12 12.42
C LYS A 136 16.92 1.87 13.59
N ASP A 137 16.83 1.20 14.73
CA ASP A 137 16.26 1.74 15.98
C ASP A 137 14.75 2.01 15.97
N VAL A 138 14.03 1.66 14.89
CA VAL A 138 12.56 1.69 14.85
C VAL A 138 11.98 0.34 15.25
N SER A 139 10.84 0.39 15.94
CA SER A 139 10.06 -0.80 16.31
C SER A 139 8.67 -0.76 15.66
N LEU A 140 8.33 -1.82 14.93
CA LEU A 140 6.98 -2.02 14.39
C LEU A 140 5.90 -1.99 15.48
N ASN A 141 6.26 -2.36 16.73
CA ASN A 141 5.32 -2.27 17.85
C ASN A 141 5.04 -0.83 18.28
N LEU A 142 6.00 0.09 18.14
CA LEU A 142 5.77 1.51 18.43
C LEU A 142 4.87 2.14 17.38
N ILE A 143 5.10 1.82 16.11
CA ILE A 143 4.20 2.21 15.00
C ILE A 143 2.79 1.69 15.30
N ARG A 144 2.65 0.41 15.64
CA ARG A 144 1.36 -0.17 16.03
C ARG A 144 0.68 0.61 17.16
N ILE A 145 1.40 0.96 18.23
CA ILE A 145 0.86 1.71 19.36
C ILE A 145 0.38 3.10 18.91
N GLU A 146 1.17 3.79 18.09
CA GLU A 146 0.79 5.09 17.52
C GLU A 146 -0.53 4.98 16.74
N MET A 147 -0.66 3.95 15.89
CA MET A 147 -1.85 3.73 15.07
C MET A 147 -3.08 3.33 15.90
N LEU A 148 -2.89 2.49 16.94
CA LEU A 148 -3.95 2.14 17.89
C LEU A 148 -4.45 3.36 18.67
N ASN A 149 -3.55 4.27 19.06
CA ASN A 149 -3.93 5.53 19.73
C ASN A 149 -4.74 6.46 18.82
N MET A 150 -4.60 6.33 17.50
CA MET A 150 -5.44 7.02 16.51
C MET A 150 -6.78 6.32 16.25
N GLY A 151 -7.07 5.21 16.96
CA GLY A 151 -8.32 4.45 16.83
C GLY A 151 -8.36 3.49 15.64
N MET A 152 -7.20 3.18 15.04
CA MET A 152 -7.14 2.28 13.90
C MET A 152 -7.13 0.83 14.34
N GLU A 153 -7.87 -0.02 13.64
CA GLU A 153 -7.92 -1.45 13.92
C GLU A 153 -7.09 -2.27 12.94
N TYR A 154 -7.09 -1.89 11.68
CA TYR A 154 -6.29 -2.55 10.67
C TYR A 154 -5.71 -1.55 9.69
N MET A 155 -4.54 -1.90 9.17
CA MET A 155 -3.78 -1.04 8.29
C MET A 155 -3.14 -1.81 7.16
N TRP A 156 -2.88 -1.10 6.08
CA TRP A 156 -1.99 -1.59 5.04
C TRP A 156 -0.66 -0.86 5.09
N LEU A 157 0.40 -1.64 5.22
CA LEU A 157 1.78 -1.18 5.14
C LEU A 157 2.47 -2.08 4.12
N ASP A 158 2.94 -1.52 3.00
CA ASP A 158 3.54 -2.25 1.88
C ASP A 158 4.61 -3.25 2.31
N VAL A 159 5.54 -2.86 3.19
CA VAL A 159 6.63 -3.73 3.67
C VAL A 159 6.13 -4.93 4.48
N LEU A 160 4.94 -4.83 5.09
CA LEU A 160 4.27 -5.92 5.81
C LEU A 160 3.23 -6.67 4.99
N CYS A 161 2.55 -6.01 4.07
CA CYS A 161 1.35 -6.53 3.39
C CYS A 161 1.61 -6.93 1.94
N LEU A 162 2.78 -6.60 1.39
CA LEU A 162 3.30 -7.14 0.14
C LEU A 162 4.55 -7.96 0.42
N ARG A 163 4.69 -9.06 -0.33
CA ARG A 163 5.89 -9.89 -0.22
C ARG A 163 7.08 -9.08 -0.73
N GLN A 164 8.08 -8.88 0.12
CA GLN A 164 9.28 -8.12 -0.23
C GLN A 164 10.31 -9.01 -0.91
N LYS A 165 11.22 -8.40 -1.67
CA LYS A 165 12.32 -9.11 -2.31
C LYS A 165 13.17 -9.82 -1.24
N GLY A 166 13.44 -11.09 -1.46
CA GLY A 166 14.28 -11.92 -0.59
C GLY A 166 14.84 -13.13 -1.32
N GLU A 167 15.31 -14.12 -0.57
CA GLU A 167 15.86 -15.37 -1.13
C GLU A 167 14.80 -16.47 -1.28
N VAL A 168 13.73 -16.38 -0.47
CA VAL A 168 12.76 -17.46 -0.29
C VAL A 168 11.44 -17.11 -0.98
N ARG A 169 10.93 -18.03 -1.81
CA ARG A 169 9.64 -17.92 -2.51
C ARG A 169 9.53 -16.68 -3.44
N GLU A 170 10.62 -16.34 -4.12
CA GLU A 170 10.64 -15.28 -5.14
C GLU A 170 9.67 -15.56 -6.30
N ASP A 171 9.41 -16.84 -6.60
CA ASP A 171 8.37 -17.28 -7.54
C ASP A 171 6.99 -16.76 -7.12
N LEU A 172 6.60 -16.94 -5.85
CA LEU A 172 5.35 -16.41 -5.34
C LEU A 172 5.32 -14.89 -5.36
N ARG A 173 6.44 -14.24 -5.00
CA ARG A 173 6.52 -12.78 -5.00
C ARG A 173 6.22 -12.23 -6.39
N MET A 174 6.86 -12.79 -7.42
CA MET A 174 6.63 -12.40 -8.81
C MET A 174 5.17 -12.62 -9.22
N GLU A 175 4.56 -13.75 -8.86
CA GLU A 175 3.14 -14.02 -9.17
C GLU A 175 2.19 -13.06 -8.45
N GLU A 176 2.40 -12.81 -7.17
CA GLU A 176 1.60 -11.85 -6.38
C GLU A 176 1.74 -10.43 -6.96
N TRP A 177 2.97 -10.01 -7.28
CA TRP A 177 3.26 -8.67 -7.77
C TRP A 177 2.62 -8.35 -9.12
N LYS A 178 2.42 -9.35 -9.99
CA LYS A 178 1.69 -9.14 -11.27
C LYS A 178 0.35 -8.46 -11.05
N LEU A 179 -0.34 -8.80 -9.96
CA LEU A 179 -1.67 -8.33 -9.62
C LEU A 179 -1.63 -7.21 -8.57
N ASP A 180 -0.87 -7.41 -7.49
CA ASP A 180 -0.98 -6.60 -6.28
C ASP A 180 -0.24 -5.25 -6.40
N VAL A 181 0.84 -5.17 -7.18
CA VAL A 181 1.60 -3.93 -7.37
C VAL A 181 0.83 -2.89 -8.23
N PRO A 182 0.22 -3.27 -9.38
CA PRO A 182 -0.57 -2.33 -10.19
C PRO A 182 -1.76 -1.71 -9.46
N ILE A 183 -2.36 -2.39 -8.49
CA ILE A 183 -3.56 -1.92 -7.78
C ILE A 183 -3.25 -0.99 -6.60
N ILE A 184 -1.98 -0.80 -6.22
CA ILE A 184 -1.58 0.03 -5.06
C ILE A 184 -2.25 1.41 -5.14
N GLY A 185 -2.08 2.14 -6.24
CA GLY A 185 -2.68 3.48 -6.38
C GLY A 185 -4.20 3.49 -6.23
N VAL A 186 -4.89 2.44 -6.70
CA VAL A 186 -6.35 2.31 -6.58
C VAL A 186 -6.75 2.17 -5.11
N ILE A 187 -5.98 1.41 -4.33
CA ILE A 187 -6.23 1.24 -2.90
C ILE A 187 -6.01 2.56 -2.14
N TYR A 188 -4.97 3.32 -2.46
CA TYR A 188 -4.70 4.60 -1.79
C TYR A 188 -5.74 5.68 -2.14
N GLN A 189 -6.25 5.73 -3.37
CA GLN A 189 -7.10 6.83 -3.84
C GLN A 189 -8.31 7.12 -2.94
N PHE A 190 -8.94 6.09 -2.41
CA PHE A 190 -10.20 6.20 -1.64
C PHE A 190 -10.02 5.97 -0.15
N SER A 191 -8.78 5.98 0.34
CA SER A 191 -8.46 5.69 1.72
C SER A 191 -7.83 6.87 2.43
N SER A 192 -7.97 6.89 3.76
CA SER A 192 -7.16 7.73 4.63
C SER A 192 -5.73 7.18 4.68
N VAL A 193 -4.74 8.07 4.70
CA VAL A 193 -3.33 7.72 4.63
C VAL A 193 -2.56 8.40 5.75
N VAL A 194 -1.80 7.60 6.48
CA VAL A 194 -0.82 8.04 7.46
C VAL A 194 0.54 8.14 6.77
N ILE A 195 1.17 9.32 6.80
CA ILE A 195 2.38 9.62 6.04
C ILE A 195 3.57 9.85 6.97
N TYR A 196 4.56 8.96 6.92
CA TYR A 196 5.87 9.14 7.55
C TYR A 196 6.86 9.77 6.57
N MET A 197 7.01 11.09 6.58
CA MET A 197 7.82 11.80 5.57
C MET A 197 9.33 11.67 5.76
N SER A 198 9.81 11.43 6.98
CA SER A 198 11.25 11.29 7.30
C SER A 198 11.73 9.83 7.35
N GLY A 199 10.82 8.87 7.21
CA GLY A 199 11.09 7.44 7.28
C GLY A 199 10.10 6.72 8.19
N LEU A 200 9.76 5.48 7.87
CA LEU A 200 8.76 4.69 8.58
C LEU A 200 9.05 4.65 10.10
N GLY A 201 8.12 5.11 10.93
CA GLY A 201 8.25 5.12 12.39
C GLY A 201 9.21 6.17 12.95
N LEU A 202 9.77 7.05 12.12
CA LEU A 202 10.63 8.14 12.56
C LEU A 202 9.84 9.43 12.80
N PRO A 203 10.26 10.26 13.77
CA PRO A 203 9.74 11.61 13.92
C PRO A 203 9.94 12.43 12.64
N LEU A 204 8.95 13.26 12.32
CA LEU A 204 9.05 14.25 11.26
C LEU A 204 10.13 15.26 11.64
N SER A 205 11.21 15.24 10.88
CA SER A 205 12.32 16.17 10.99
C SER A 205 12.70 16.70 9.62
N LEU A 206 13.21 17.93 9.60
CA LEU A 206 13.55 18.65 8.37
C LEU A 206 14.89 19.34 8.54
N LYS A 207 15.87 18.93 7.75
CA LYS A 207 17.21 19.51 7.63
C LYS A 207 17.42 20.08 6.24
N GLU A 208 18.38 20.98 6.11
CA GLU A 208 18.79 21.48 4.79
C GLU A 208 19.22 20.32 3.87
N GLY A 209 18.71 20.32 2.64
CA GLY A 209 18.91 19.26 1.66
C GLY A 209 17.94 18.07 1.74
N ASP A 210 17.17 17.90 2.82
CA ASP A 210 16.27 16.74 2.97
C ASP A 210 15.20 16.68 1.87
N LEU A 211 14.69 17.83 1.42
CA LEU A 211 13.68 17.90 0.35
C LEU A 211 14.22 17.56 -1.05
N ASP A 212 15.54 17.64 -1.22
CA ASP A 212 16.22 17.38 -2.48
C ASP A 212 16.81 15.95 -2.53
N SER A 213 16.88 15.28 -1.38
CA SER A 213 17.29 13.88 -1.28
C SER A 213 16.37 12.95 -2.05
N ASP A 214 16.94 11.97 -2.75
CA ASP A 214 16.20 10.91 -3.44
C ASP A 214 15.41 10.00 -2.48
N ARG A 215 15.70 10.10 -1.17
CA ARG A 215 14.99 9.42 -0.08
C ARG A 215 13.76 10.19 0.40
N CYS A 216 13.68 11.48 0.09
CA CYS A 216 12.56 12.33 0.46
C CYS A 216 11.23 11.73 -0.01
N TRP A 217 10.21 11.78 0.85
CA TRP A 217 8.87 11.33 0.48
C TRP A 217 8.37 12.01 -0.81
N PHE A 218 8.63 13.31 -1.00
CA PHE A 218 8.26 14.07 -2.22
C PHE A 218 9.08 13.73 -3.47
N ARG A 219 10.09 12.87 -3.37
CA ARG A 219 10.99 12.48 -4.47
C ARG A 219 10.79 11.04 -4.90
N ARG A 220 10.01 10.23 -4.18
CA ARG A 220 9.75 8.84 -4.57
C ARG A 220 8.69 8.74 -5.67
N ALA A 221 8.87 7.78 -6.58
CA ALA A 221 7.91 7.50 -7.66
C ALA A 221 6.57 6.98 -7.10
N TRP A 222 6.64 6.02 -6.18
CA TRP A 222 5.47 5.40 -5.57
C TRP A 222 4.59 6.42 -4.81
N THR A 223 5.18 7.41 -4.15
CA THR A 223 4.43 8.39 -3.33
C THR A 223 3.59 9.36 -4.16
N VAL A 224 3.72 9.38 -5.49
CA VAL A 224 2.83 10.15 -6.38
C VAL A 224 1.39 9.66 -6.28
N GLN A 225 1.17 8.37 -6.03
CA GLN A 225 -0.16 7.77 -5.88
C GLN A 225 -0.54 7.45 -4.43
N GLU A 226 0.39 7.58 -3.48
CA GLU A 226 0.17 7.25 -2.06
C GLU A 226 -0.27 8.46 -1.21
N VAL A 227 -1.00 9.39 -1.82
CA VAL A 227 -1.40 10.66 -1.17
C VAL A 227 -2.70 10.50 -0.38
N GLY A 228 -3.60 9.63 -0.81
CA GLY A 228 -4.88 9.41 -0.12
C GLY A 228 -5.93 10.49 -0.37
N PHE A 229 -7.18 10.16 0.00
CA PHE A 229 -8.26 11.13 0.09
C PHE A 229 -8.10 12.02 1.34
N GLU A 230 -7.84 11.38 2.48
CA GLU A 230 -7.51 12.03 3.76
C GLU A 230 -6.08 11.72 4.17
N ARG A 231 -5.45 12.63 4.90
CA ARG A 231 -4.03 12.57 5.25
C ARG A 231 -3.78 12.90 6.71
N ILE A 232 -2.97 12.08 7.34
CA ILE A 232 -2.42 12.31 8.68
C ILE A 232 -0.90 12.29 8.55
N ILE A 233 -0.21 13.33 9.00
CA ILE A 233 1.26 13.35 9.02
C ILE A 233 1.71 12.69 10.32
N ALA A 234 2.42 11.56 10.20
CA ALA A 234 2.92 10.80 11.33
C ALA A 234 4.30 11.27 11.79
N GLY A 235 4.66 10.86 13.00
CA GLY A 235 5.87 11.34 13.65
C GLY A 235 5.84 12.84 13.97
N ASP A 236 4.65 13.46 13.96
CA ASP A 236 4.51 14.86 14.34
C ASP A 236 4.86 15.04 15.83
N THR A 237 5.62 16.09 16.13
CA THR A 237 6.10 16.38 17.48
C THR A 237 5.78 17.83 17.82
N PRO A 238 5.55 18.20 19.09
CA PRO A 238 5.10 19.57 19.44
C PRO A 238 5.97 20.73 18.92
N ASN A 239 7.26 20.47 18.68
CA ASN A 239 8.23 21.45 18.15
C ASN A 239 8.60 21.15 16.68
N GLY A 240 7.83 20.30 16.01
CA GLY A 240 8.08 19.80 14.68
C GLY A 240 7.61 20.75 13.57
N PRO A 241 7.93 20.42 12.30
CA PRO A 241 7.64 21.28 11.15
C PRO A 241 6.15 21.64 10.97
N MET A 242 5.23 20.79 11.44
CA MET A 242 3.78 21.01 11.32
C MET A 242 3.26 22.12 12.24
N HIS A 243 3.95 22.41 13.35
CA HIS A 243 3.54 23.42 14.32
C HIS A 243 4.20 24.79 14.12
N ALA A 244 5.11 24.91 13.15
CA ALA A 244 5.73 26.18 12.83
C ALA A 244 4.71 27.19 12.30
N LYS A 245 4.91 28.47 12.63
CA LYS A 245 4.04 29.56 12.15
C LYS A 245 4.71 30.30 10.99
N PRO A 246 3.93 30.72 9.98
CA PRO A 246 4.43 31.64 8.97
C PRO A 246 4.96 32.93 9.62
N ILE A 247 6.02 33.49 9.05
CA ILE A 247 6.61 34.77 9.49
C ILE A 247 5.96 35.97 8.79
N ASP A 248 5.25 35.73 7.69
CA ASP A 248 4.56 36.75 6.90
C ASP A 248 3.29 36.19 6.25
N ASN A 249 2.55 37.07 5.56
CA ASN A 249 1.33 36.73 4.83
C ASN A 249 1.60 36.00 3.50
N ASP A 250 2.86 35.96 3.05
CA ASP A 250 3.26 35.28 1.81
C ASP A 250 3.50 33.77 2.03
N GLY A 251 3.32 33.30 3.27
CA GLY A 251 3.49 31.91 3.65
C GLY A 251 4.95 31.51 3.77
N ASN A 252 5.86 32.46 4.00
CA ASN A 252 7.24 32.15 4.32
C ASN A 252 7.36 31.75 5.78
N TYR A 253 8.37 30.94 6.07
CA TYR A 253 8.72 30.44 7.40
C TYR A 253 10.15 30.84 7.75
N GLU A 254 10.53 30.63 9.01
CA GLU A 254 11.86 30.96 9.53
C GLU A 254 13.02 30.45 8.66
N THR A 255 12.85 29.28 8.04
CA THR A 255 13.84 28.71 7.12
C THR A 255 13.28 28.51 5.72
N ALA A 256 14.16 28.58 4.72
CA ALA A 256 13.81 28.33 3.32
C ALA A 256 13.32 26.88 3.12
N VAL A 257 13.95 25.91 3.78
CA VAL A 257 13.52 24.50 3.73
C VAL A 257 12.10 24.32 4.27
N LEU A 258 11.74 24.96 5.37
CA LEU A 258 10.40 24.88 5.96
C LEU A 258 9.34 25.56 5.08
N THR A 259 9.69 26.68 4.45
CA THR A 259 8.85 27.34 3.45
C THR A 259 8.57 26.40 2.27
N ARG A 260 9.61 25.75 1.74
CA ARG A 260 9.48 24.78 0.64
C ARG A 260 8.67 23.56 1.05
N PHE A 261 8.84 23.08 2.28
CA PHE A 261 8.09 21.94 2.83
C PHE A 261 6.58 22.22 2.84
N HIS A 262 6.16 23.34 3.44
CA HIS A 262 4.75 23.73 3.51
C HIS A 262 4.15 24.00 2.13
N LYS A 263 4.90 24.62 1.20
CA LYS A 263 4.48 24.78 -0.19
C LYS A 263 4.26 23.42 -0.87
N LYS A 264 5.19 22.47 -0.74
CA LYS A 264 5.03 21.11 -1.29
C LYS A 264 3.84 20.37 -0.66
N LEU A 265 3.64 20.51 0.64
CA LEU A 265 2.51 19.92 1.35
C LEU A 265 1.16 20.44 0.82
N GLY A 266 1.08 21.76 0.56
CA GLY A 266 -0.10 22.40 -0.02
C GLY A 266 -0.41 21.98 -1.46
N THR A 267 0.58 21.50 -2.21
CA THR A 267 0.40 21.00 -3.59
C THR A 267 -0.03 19.53 -3.68
N LEU A 268 -0.19 18.84 -2.55
CA LEU A 268 -0.66 17.46 -2.55
C LEU A 268 -2.15 17.41 -2.88
N HIS A 269 -2.46 16.99 -4.11
CA HIS A 269 -3.82 16.81 -4.62
C HIS A 269 -4.20 15.33 -4.60
N SER A 270 -5.44 15.03 -4.20
CA SER A 270 -5.96 13.66 -4.14
C SER A 270 -6.46 13.12 -5.49
N ASN A 271 -6.61 13.98 -6.52
CA ASN A 271 -7.02 13.60 -7.87
C ASN A 271 -6.35 14.49 -8.95
N PRO A 272 -5.02 14.45 -9.10
CA PRO A 272 -4.33 15.19 -10.15
C PRO A 272 -4.71 14.67 -11.54
N ASP A 273 -4.81 15.56 -12.52
CA ASP A 273 -4.96 15.19 -13.93
C ASP A 273 -3.70 14.48 -14.44
N ILE A 274 -3.82 13.78 -15.58
CA ILE A 274 -2.72 12.97 -16.13
C ILE A 274 -1.43 13.76 -16.35
N PHE A 275 -1.49 15.04 -16.73
CA PHE A 275 -0.29 15.83 -16.98
C PHE A 275 0.37 16.28 -15.68
N SER A 276 -0.42 16.67 -14.68
CA SER A 276 0.10 16.98 -13.34
C SER A 276 0.86 15.78 -12.76
N VAL A 277 0.33 14.56 -12.94
CA VAL A 277 1.02 13.33 -12.50
C VAL A 277 2.29 13.07 -13.33
N LEU A 278 2.23 13.21 -14.66
CA LEU A 278 3.39 13.01 -15.52
C LEU A 278 4.52 13.99 -15.17
N VAL A 279 4.21 15.27 -14.99
CA VAL A 279 5.16 16.30 -14.55
C VAL A 279 5.73 15.95 -13.19
N ALA A 280 4.88 15.57 -12.22
CA ALA A 280 5.33 15.16 -10.91
C ALA A 280 6.29 13.96 -10.99
N MET A 281 6.00 12.97 -11.85
CA MET A 281 6.78 11.74 -12.04
C MET A 281 8.16 11.99 -12.69
N ARG A 282 8.34 13.08 -13.46
CA ARG A 282 9.63 13.44 -14.08
C ARG A 282 10.73 13.61 -13.05
N ASP A 283 10.41 14.27 -11.94
CA ASP A 283 11.35 14.57 -10.85
C ASP A 283 11.40 13.47 -9.79
N ARG A 284 10.74 12.31 -10.01
CA ARG A 284 10.73 11.20 -9.07
C ARG A 284 11.80 10.17 -9.35
N VAL A 285 12.25 9.56 -8.26
CA VAL A 285 13.23 8.49 -8.20
C VAL A 285 12.55 7.17 -7.86
N SER A 286 12.98 6.13 -8.56
CA SER A 286 12.50 4.76 -8.43
C SER A 286 13.69 3.80 -8.39
N THR A 287 13.57 2.73 -7.60
CA THR A 287 14.58 1.65 -7.61
C THR A 287 14.53 0.87 -8.92
N ASN A 288 13.33 0.49 -9.37
CA ASN A 288 13.13 -0.09 -10.69
C ASN A 288 12.52 0.96 -11.63
N PRO A 289 13.09 1.25 -12.81
CA PRO A 289 12.50 2.20 -13.75
C PRO A 289 11.03 1.93 -14.08
N VAL A 290 10.61 0.67 -14.13
CA VAL A 290 9.22 0.26 -14.39
C VAL A 290 8.25 0.83 -13.35
N ASP A 291 8.70 1.07 -12.13
CA ASP A 291 7.88 1.63 -11.05
C ASP A 291 7.36 3.03 -11.39
N ARG A 292 8.11 3.80 -12.19
CA ARG A 292 7.65 5.12 -12.66
C ARG A 292 6.40 5.00 -13.52
N VAL A 293 6.32 3.95 -14.34
CA VAL A 293 5.13 3.68 -15.15
C VAL A 293 4.00 3.10 -14.29
N ALA A 294 4.33 2.19 -13.38
CA ALA A 294 3.33 1.61 -12.47
C ALA A 294 2.69 2.68 -11.56
N GLY A 295 3.45 3.68 -11.13
CA GLY A 295 2.95 4.83 -10.37
C GLY A 295 2.03 5.78 -11.14
N LEU A 296 1.88 5.61 -12.45
CA LEU A 296 0.96 6.42 -13.29
C LEU A 296 -0.40 5.77 -13.49
N VAL A 297 -0.59 4.53 -13.05
CA VAL A 297 -1.82 3.76 -13.29
C VAL A 297 -3.07 4.55 -12.89
N LEU A 298 -3.06 5.18 -11.72
CA LEU A 298 -4.19 5.95 -11.20
C LEU A 298 -4.59 7.12 -12.11
N ALA A 299 -3.60 7.81 -12.69
CA ALA A 299 -3.80 8.97 -13.54
C ALA A 299 -4.51 8.63 -14.88
N THR A 300 -4.51 7.36 -15.26
CA THR A 300 -5.08 6.90 -16.54
C THR A 300 -6.57 6.52 -16.46
N ILE A 301 -7.18 6.60 -15.27
CA ILE A 301 -8.55 6.16 -14.92
C ILE A 301 -8.90 4.84 -15.63
N PRO A 302 -8.14 3.77 -15.36
CA PRO A 302 -8.23 2.55 -16.13
C PRO A 302 -9.47 1.74 -15.76
N ARG A 303 -10.24 1.29 -16.76
CA ARG A 303 -11.16 0.16 -16.59
C ARG A 303 -10.41 -1.17 -16.50
N VAL A 304 -9.18 -1.19 -17.00
CA VAL A 304 -8.26 -2.34 -17.03
C VAL A 304 -6.83 -1.83 -16.86
N ILE A 305 -5.96 -2.55 -16.13
CA ILE A 305 -4.58 -2.12 -15.86
C ILE A 305 -3.58 -3.18 -16.35
N PRO A 306 -2.37 -2.81 -16.80
CA PRO A 306 -1.39 -3.80 -17.20
C PRO A 306 -0.86 -4.54 -15.98
N ALA A 307 -0.65 -5.86 -16.10
CA ALA A 307 0.05 -6.60 -15.07
C ALA A 307 1.52 -6.14 -14.96
N TYR A 308 2.05 -6.17 -13.74
CA TYR A 308 3.41 -5.73 -13.43
C TYR A 308 4.42 -6.85 -13.67
N TYR A 309 5.54 -6.49 -14.30
CA TYR A 309 6.67 -7.39 -14.51
C TYR A 309 7.95 -6.59 -14.34
N GLU A 310 8.73 -6.92 -13.32
CA GLU A 310 10.00 -6.23 -13.03
C GLU A 310 10.99 -6.28 -14.20
N SER A 311 10.95 -7.37 -14.97
CA SER A 311 11.85 -7.63 -16.11
C SER A 311 11.44 -6.91 -17.40
N ARG A 312 10.28 -6.23 -17.42
CA ARG A 312 9.82 -5.51 -18.61
C ARG A 312 10.68 -4.27 -18.84
N SER A 313 10.93 -3.93 -20.10
CA SER A 313 11.58 -2.65 -20.42
C SER A 313 10.67 -1.48 -20.02
N LEU A 314 11.26 -0.33 -19.72
CA LEU A 314 10.53 0.89 -19.39
C LEU A 314 9.51 1.26 -20.48
N GLU A 315 9.97 1.30 -21.74
CA GLU A 315 9.10 1.54 -22.90
C GLU A 315 8.03 0.45 -23.05
N GLY A 316 8.36 -0.81 -22.80
CA GLY A 316 7.39 -1.90 -22.83
C GLY A 316 6.28 -1.74 -21.79
N ALA A 317 6.63 -1.29 -20.58
CA ALA A 317 5.66 -0.99 -19.53
C ALA A 317 4.78 0.20 -19.92
N TRP A 318 5.39 1.27 -20.44
CA TRP A 318 4.66 2.44 -20.92
C TRP A 318 3.67 2.10 -22.04
N ILE A 319 4.11 1.32 -23.02
CA ILE A 319 3.24 0.82 -24.10
C ILE A 319 2.04 0.05 -23.52
N ALA A 320 2.27 -0.81 -22.54
CA ALA A 320 1.20 -1.57 -21.91
C ALA A 320 0.18 -0.64 -21.22
N LEU A 321 0.66 0.38 -20.49
CA LEU A 321 -0.20 1.37 -19.83
C LEU A 321 -1.01 2.21 -20.82
N VAL A 322 -0.38 2.75 -21.88
CA VAL A 322 -1.09 3.56 -22.89
C VAL A 322 -2.16 2.73 -23.61
N ASN A 323 -1.92 1.44 -23.82
CA ASN A 323 -2.89 0.54 -24.43
C ASN A 323 -4.14 0.31 -23.58
N THR A 324 -4.01 0.39 -22.26
CA THR A 324 -5.13 0.23 -21.31
C THR A 324 -5.74 1.55 -20.85
N THR A 325 -5.07 2.68 -21.11
CA THR A 325 -5.53 4.04 -20.77
C THR A 325 -6.89 4.34 -21.41
N GLY A 326 -7.82 4.93 -20.65
CA GLY A 326 -9.16 5.28 -21.13
C GLY A 326 -9.16 6.24 -22.32
N HIS A 327 -10.22 6.22 -23.14
CA HIS A 327 -10.29 6.98 -24.39
C HIS A 327 -10.06 8.49 -24.20
N THR A 328 -10.63 9.09 -23.15
CA THR A 328 -10.45 10.51 -22.83
C THR A 328 -8.99 10.84 -22.54
N GLN A 329 -8.35 10.09 -21.64
CA GLN A 329 -6.95 10.33 -21.26
C GLN A 329 -5.99 10.05 -22.42
N ARG A 330 -6.30 9.05 -23.24
CA ARG A 330 -5.56 8.77 -24.47
C ARG A 330 -5.66 9.92 -25.48
N GLY A 331 -6.84 10.52 -25.62
CA GLY A 331 -7.05 11.70 -26.45
C GLY A 331 -6.27 12.91 -25.94
N LEU A 332 -6.26 13.14 -24.63
CA LEU A 332 -5.45 14.20 -24.00
C LEU A 332 -3.96 14.00 -24.28
N LEU A 333 -3.44 12.78 -24.09
CA LEU A 333 -2.07 12.43 -24.44
C LEU A 333 -1.77 12.67 -25.93
N PHE A 334 -2.72 12.39 -26.83
CA PHE A 334 -2.57 12.66 -28.28
C PHE A 334 -2.40 14.14 -28.59
N PHE A 335 -3.22 14.99 -27.99
CA PHE A 335 -3.13 16.43 -28.23
C PHE A 335 -1.84 17.04 -27.69
N GLN A 336 -1.36 16.56 -26.54
CA GLN A 336 -0.13 17.07 -25.93
C GLN A 336 1.15 16.49 -26.59
N TYR A 337 1.10 15.23 -27.01
CA TYR A 337 2.25 14.49 -27.56
C TYR A 337 1.88 13.85 -28.92
N PRO A 338 1.73 14.63 -30.00
CA PRO A 338 1.23 14.14 -31.30
C PRO A 338 2.23 13.28 -32.08
N GLY A 339 3.47 13.12 -31.60
CA GLY A 339 4.50 12.31 -32.25
C GLY A 339 4.09 10.84 -32.42
N ILE A 340 4.48 10.21 -33.54
CA ILE A 340 4.06 8.84 -33.93
C ILE A 340 4.82 7.74 -33.15
N GLY A 341 5.73 8.14 -32.25
CA GLY A 341 6.56 7.25 -31.44
C GLY A 341 7.30 6.18 -32.26
N LEU A 342 7.18 4.91 -31.87
CA LEU A 342 7.90 3.78 -32.50
C LEU A 342 7.28 3.25 -33.81
N GLY A 343 6.20 3.86 -34.34
CA GLY A 343 5.59 3.43 -35.61
C GLY A 343 4.83 2.09 -35.59
N SER A 344 4.72 1.42 -34.44
CA SER A 344 3.97 0.15 -34.29
C SER A 344 2.44 0.29 -34.31
N LYS A 345 1.94 1.53 -34.21
CA LYS A 345 0.53 1.92 -34.28
C LYS A 345 0.41 3.24 -35.05
N LYS A 346 -0.81 3.60 -35.45
CA LYS A 346 -1.10 4.91 -36.07
C LYS A 346 -0.62 6.08 -35.20
N TRP A 347 -0.75 5.94 -33.88
CA TRP A 347 -0.17 6.85 -32.91
C TRP A 347 0.00 6.16 -31.55
N ARG A 348 1.12 6.48 -30.88
CA ARG A 348 1.40 6.23 -29.46
C ARG A 348 2.65 7.04 -29.10
N PRO A 349 2.66 7.83 -28.02
CA PRO A 349 3.86 8.53 -27.61
C PRO A 349 4.83 7.52 -26.99
N THR A 350 6.13 7.70 -27.18
CA THR A 350 7.14 6.94 -26.42
C THR A 350 7.24 7.48 -25.00
N TRP A 351 7.85 6.70 -24.11
CA TRP A 351 8.17 7.18 -22.77
C TRP A 351 9.06 8.42 -22.84
N ASP A 352 10.08 8.43 -23.72
CA ASP A 352 11.00 9.57 -23.88
C ASP A 352 10.33 10.86 -24.41
N GLN A 353 9.16 10.74 -25.05
CA GLN A 353 8.41 11.90 -25.53
C GLN A 353 7.61 12.58 -24.42
N VAL A 354 7.37 11.90 -23.30
CA VAL A 354 6.50 12.31 -22.19
C VAL A 354 7.34 12.66 -20.97
#